data_AF-A0A8B5WXW1-F1
#
_entry.id   AF-A0A8B5WXW1-F1
#
_cell.length_a   1.000
_cell.length_b   1.000
_cell.length_c   1.000
_cell.angle_alpha   90.00
_cell.angle_beta   90.00
_cell.angle_gamma   90.00
#
_symmetry.space_group_name_H-M   'P 1'
#
loop_
_entity.id
_entity.type
_entity.pdbx_description
1 polymer ?
#
loop_
_entity_poly.entity_id
_entity_poly.type
_entity_poly.pdbx_seq_one_letter_code
_entity_poly.pdbx_strand_id
1 'polypeptide(L)'
;MDTEPIEEIVERESDHTKTVRYAPVGDPKSWYTGEPYISFSLIPSGSSYIGLRVKWILPSQEASTVTPDYDGAGFLPSSVLEFVAF
;
A
#
# COMPACT_ATOMS: atom_id res chain seq x y z
N MET A 1 16.12 -8.11 -6.85
CA MET A 1 15.01 -9.06 -6.80
C MET A 1 13.80 -8.32 -7.31
N ASP A 2 13.27 -8.70 -8.48
CA ASP A 2 11.97 -8.22 -8.93
C ASP A 2 10.92 -8.83 -7.98
N THR A 3 10.45 -8.03 -7.04
CA THR A 3 9.30 -8.40 -6.21
C THR A 3 8.06 -8.25 -7.07
N GLU A 4 7.52 -9.39 -7.52
CA GLU A 4 6.22 -9.44 -8.19
C GLU A 4 5.17 -8.72 -7.31
N PRO A 5 4.26 -7.95 -7.92
CA PRO A 5 3.22 -7.28 -7.16
C PRO A 5 2.29 -8.31 -6.52
N ILE A 6 1.89 -8.03 -5.29
CA ILE A 6 0.88 -8.82 -4.56
C ILE A 6 -0.49 -8.41 -5.12
N GLU A 7 -1.30 -9.39 -5.50
CA GLU A 7 -2.66 -9.18 -6.00
C GLU A 7 -3.65 -9.91 -5.08
N GLU A 8 -4.64 -9.17 -4.56
CA GLU A 8 -5.59 -9.69 -3.56
C GLU A 8 -6.98 -9.06 -3.77
N ILE A 9 -8.05 -9.82 -3.51
CA ILE A 9 -9.42 -9.30 -3.51
C ILE A 9 -9.77 -8.88 -2.09
N VAL A 10 -10.28 -7.66 -1.93
CA VAL A 10 -10.66 -7.11 -0.64
C VAL A 10 -12.12 -6.69 -0.63
N GLU A 11 -12.78 -6.89 0.51
CA GLU A 11 -14.18 -6.58 0.78
C GLU A 11 -14.31 -5.36 1.70
N ARG A 12 -15.31 -4.52 1.44
CA ARG A 12 -15.61 -3.32 2.21
C ARG A 12 -16.20 -3.69 3.57
N GLU A 13 -15.47 -3.35 4.62
CA GLU A 13 -15.89 -3.63 6.00
C GLU A 13 -16.61 -2.42 6.63
N SER A 14 -16.01 -1.23 6.54
CA SER A 14 -16.56 -0.05 7.19
C SER A 14 -16.18 1.27 6.55
N ASP A 15 -17.10 2.22 6.61
CA ASP A 15 -16.89 3.58 6.13
C ASP A 15 -16.35 4.49 7.22
N HIS A 16 -15.35 5.30 6.88
CA HIS A 16 -14.82 6.38 7.69
C HIS A 16 -15.05 7.72 6.99
N THR A 17 -14.67 8.83 7.62
CA THR A 17 -15.00 10.19 7.13
C THR A 17 -14.53 10.46 5.69
N LYS A 18 -13.40 9.89 5.27
CA LYS A 18 -12.82 10.11 3.92
C LYS A 18 -12.30 8.83 3.26
N THR A 19 -12.35 7.72 3.97
CA THR A 19 -11.76 6.46 3.58
C THR A 19 -12.74 5.33 3.86
N VAL A 20 -12.51 4.18 3.25
CA VAL A 20 -13.19 2.93 3.54
C VAL A 20 -12.14 1.93 3.99
N ARG A 21 -12.43 1.20 5.06
CA ARG A 21 -11.63 0.05 5.49
C ARG A 21 -12.05 -1.15 4.66
N TYR A 22 -11.07 -1.80 4.06
CA TYR A 22 -11.25 -3.06 3.35
C TYR A 22 -10.52 -4.18 4.09
N ALA A 23 -11.03 -5.40 4.00
CA ALA A 23 -10.39 -6.62 4.50
C ALA A 23 -10.23 -7.64 3.36
N PRO A 24 -9.09 -8.33 3.23
CA PRO A 24 -8.94 -9.38 2.25
C PRO A 24 -9.94 -10.52 2.44
N VAL A 25 -10.42 -11.07 1.34
CA VAL A 25 -11.33 -12.21 1.37
C VAL A 25 -10.55 -13.47 1.76
N GLY A 26 -10.99 -14.20 2.79
CA GLY A 26 -10.40 -15.48 3.20
C GLY A 26 -9.92 -15.51 4.65
N ASP A 27 -8.94 -16.39 4.94
CA ASP A 27 -8.40 -16.56 6.31
C ASP A 27 -7.42 -15.42 6.65
N PRO A 28 -7.63 -14.67 7.75
CA PRO A 28 -6.72 -13.63 8.22
C PRO A 28 -5.26 -14.04 8.37
N LYS A 29 -4.97 -15.32 8.61
CA LYS A 29 -3.60 -15.83 8.70
C LYS A 29 -2.88 -15.90 7.36
N SER A 30 -3.62 -15.80 6.26
CA SER A 30 -3.11 -15.86 4.90
C SER A 30 -3.04 -14.51 4.21
N TRP A 31 -3.53 -13.45 4.85
CA TRP A 31 -3.56 -12.10 4.29
C TRP A 31 -2.16 -11.52 4.16
N TYR A 32 -1.88 -10.94 2.99
CA TYR A 32 -0.61 -10.27 2.72
C TYR A 32 -0.67 -8.77 2.98
N THR A 33 -1.82 -8.13 2.74
CA THR A 33 -1.95 -6.67 2.74
C THR A 33 -2.56 -6.09 4.02
N GLY A 34 -3.01 -6.94 4.95
CA GLY A 34 -3.71 -6.50 6.16
C GLY A 34 -5.05 -5.85 5.81
N GLU A 35 -5.45 -4.81 6.54
CA GLU A 35 -6.75 -4.14 6.33
C GLU A 35 -6.54 -2.68 5.87
N PRO A 36 -6.42 -2.43 4.56
CA PRO A 36 -6.10 -1.10 4.06
C PRO A 36 -7.28 -0.13 4.21
N TYR A 37 -6.93 1.15 4.42
CA TYR A 37 -7.86 2.27 4.36
C TYR A 37 -7.69 3.00 3.03
N ILE A 38 -8.70 2.93 2.17
CA ILE A 38 -8.64 3.47 0.80
C ILE A 38 -9.53 4.71 0.72
N SER A 39 -9.04 5.80 0.13
CA SER A 39 -9.81 7.03 -0.05
C SER A 39 -11.03 6.79 -0.93
N PHE A 40 -12.19 7.39 -0.58
CA PHE A 40 -13.38 7.35 -1.42
C PHE A 40 -13.13 7.81 -2.85
N SER A 41 -12.18 8.72 -3.06
CA SER A 41 -11.81 9.21 -4.39
C SER A 41 -11.20 8.15 -5.31
N LEU A 42 -10.71 7.04 -4.75
CA LEU A 42 -10.07 5.95 -5.48
C LEU A 42 -10.99 4.73 -5.64
N ILE A 43 -12.14 4.73 -4.96
CA ILE A 43 -13.06 3.60 -4.94
C ILE A 43 -14.09 3.78 -6.05
N PRO A 44 -14.23 2.80 -6.97
CA PRO A 44 -15.33 2.82 -7.93
C PRO A 44 -16.68 2.89 -7.18
N SER A 45 -17.56 3.78 -7.63
CA SER A 45 -18.78 4.11 -6.88
C SER A 45 -19.63 2.87 -6.60
N GLY A 46 -19.90 2.61 -5.32
CA GLY A 46 -20.77 1.52 -4.88
C GLY A 46 -20.13 0.13 -4.84
N SER A 47 -18.82 0.00 -5.09
CA SER A 47 -18.16 -1.32 -5.05
C SER A 47 -17.97 -1.84 -3.62
N SER A 48 -18.57 -3.00 -3.33
CA SER A 48 -18.34 -3.77 -2.11
C SER A 48 -17.03 -4.56 -2.15
N TYR A 49 -16.59 -4.97 -3.34
CA TYR A 49 -15.32 -5.67 -3.56
C TYR A 49 -14.47 -4.89 -4.54
N ILE A 50 -13.15 -4.90 -4.33
CA ILE A 50 -12.18 -4.35 -5.27
C ILE A 50 -10.95 -5.27 -5.37
N GLY A 51 -10.30 -5.27 -6.52
CA GLY A 51 -8.96 -5.84 -6.66
C GLY A 51 -7.90 -4.86 -6.15
N LEU A 52 -6.96 -5.35 -5.34
CA LEU A 52 -5.88 -4.56 -4.79
C LEU A 52 -4.54 -5.13 -5.28
N ARG A 53 -3.78 -4.32 -6.02
CA ARG A 53 -2.43 -4.65 -6.48
C ARG A 53 -1.40 -3.80 -5.74
N VAL A 54 -0.50 -4.44 -4.99
CA VAL A 54 0.53 -3.79 -4.18
C VAL A 54 1.91 -4.12 -4.72
N LYS A 55 2.69 -3.09 -5.06
CA LYS A 55 4.11 -3.23 -5.39
C LYS A 55 4.96 -2.47 -4.38
N TRP A 56 5.83 -3.18 -3.67
CA TRP A 56 6.84 -2.56 -2.82
C TRP A 56 8.03 -2.11 -3.67
N ILE A 57 8.16 -0.80 -3.85
CA ILE A 57 9.32 -0.22 -4.51
C ILE A 57 10.34 0.11 -3.42
N LEU A 58 11.35 -0.76 -3.28
CA LEU A 58 12.49 -0.45 -2.45
C LEU A 58 13.27 0.70 -3.10
N PRO A 59 13.64 1.73 -2.34
CA PRO A 59 14.50 2.78 -2.86
C PRO A 59 15.82 2.15 -3.32
N SER A 60 16.24 2.47 -4.55
CA SER A 60 17.53 2.05 -5.08
C SER A 60 18.64 2.50 -4.13
N GLN A 61 19.56 1.60 -3.77
CA GLN A 61 20.73 1.92 -2.94
C GLN A 61 21.65 3.01 -3.56
N GLU A 62 21.41 3.42 -4.80
CA GLU A 62 22.19 4.47 -5.46
C GLU A 62 21.97 5.89 -4.88
N ALA A 63 21.03 6.07 -3.94
CA ALA A 63 20.90 7.32 -3.19
C ALA A 63 21.91 7.46 -2.02
N SER A 64 22.78 6.46 -1.79
CA SER A 64 23.62 6.39 -0.58
C SER A 64 25.03 7.00 -0.71
N THR A 65 25.33 7.76 -1.78
CA THR A 65 26.63 8.43 -1.98
C THR A 65 26.60 9.95 -1.80
N VAL A 66 25.59 10.49 -1.12
CA VAL A 66 25.73 11.81 -0.50
C VAL A 66 26.30 11.58 0.89
N THR A 67 27.61 11.75 1.04
CA THR A 67 28.25 11.82 2.36
C THR A 67 27.54 12.90 3.18
N PRO A 68 26.98 12.56 4.36
CA PRO A 68 26.43 13.58 5.24
C PRO A 68 27.58 14.39 5.81
N ASP A 69 27.68 15.68 5.42
CA ASP A 69 28.15 16.67 6.37
C ASP A 69 27.09 16.71 7.48
N TYR A 70 27.54 16.36 8.69
CA TYR A 70 26.70 15.93 9.79
C TYR A 70 25.94 17.13 10.39
N ASP A 71 24.67 17.30 10.03
CA ASP A 71 23.71 18.02 10.88
C ASP A 71 22.29 17.44 10.75
N GLY A 72 22.01 16.48 11.64
CA GLY A 72 20.69 16.18 12.19
C GLY A 72 19.47 16.12 11.26
N ALA A 73 19.31 15.05 10.47
CA ALA A 73 18.02 14.38 10.21
C ALA A 73 18.27 13.15 9.32
N GLY A 74 18.12 11.95 9.87
CA GLY A 74 18.22 10.71 9.10
C GLY A 74 17.11 10.64 8.06
N PHE A 75 17.45 10.83 6.79
CA PHE A 75 16.56 10.58 5.66
C PHE A 75 16.50 9.07 5.44
N LEU A 76 15.51 8.41 6.06
CA LEU A 76 15.19 7.03 5.71
C LEU A 76 14.57 7.05 4.31
N PRO A 77 15.02 6.19 3.38
CA PRO A 77 14.52 6.25 2.03
C PRO A 77 13.08 5.70 2.03
N SER A 78 12.13 6.56 1.71
CA SER A 78 10.69 6.27 1.76
C SER A 78 10.33 5.17 0.77
N SER A 79 9.77 4.06 1.25
CA SER A 79 9.10 3.09 0.39
C SER A 79 7.83 3.73 -0.17
N VAL A 80 7.65 3.68 -1.49
CA VAL A 80 6.42 4.19 -2.15
C VAL A 80 5.45 3.02 -2.33
N LEU A 81 4.21 3.23 -1.89
CA LEU A 81 3.10 2.29 -2.01
C LEU A 81 2.18 2.77 -3.13
N GLU A 82 2.14 2.04 -4.25
CA GLU A 82 1.19 2.30 -5.33
C GLU A 82 -0.01 1.37 -5.19
N PHE A 83 -1.22 1.95 -5.23
CA PHE A 83 -2.49 1.23 -5.23
C PHE A 83 -3.13 1.34 -6.61
N VAL A 84 -3.42 0.20 -7.23
CA VAL A 84 -4.25 0.14 -8.44
C VAL A 84 -5.51 -0.65 -8.09
N ALA A 85 -6.66 0.03 -8.15
CA ALA A 85 -7.98 -0.58 -8.07
C ALA A 85 -8.51 -0.81 -9.48
N PHE A 86 -9.04 -2.01 -9.77
CA PHE A 86 -9.67 -2.38 -11.04
C PHE A 86 -10.95 -3.19 -10.81
#